data_AF-A0A6C0L2E9-F1
#
_entry.id   AF-A0A6C0L2E9-F1
#
_cell.length_a   1.000
_cell.length_b   1.000
_cell.length_c   1.000
_cell.angle_alpha   90.00
_cell.angle_beta   90.00
_cell.angle_gamma   90.00
#
_symmetry.space_group_name_H-M   'P 1'
#
loop_
_entity.id
_entity.type
_entity.pdbx_description
1 polymer ?
#
loop_
_entity_poly.entity_id
_entity_poly.type
_entity_poly.pdbx_seq_one_letter_code
_entity_poly.pdbx_strand_id
1 'polypeptide(L)'
;MEELTCGICGNGIDDEYKHSLPCNPNHTFHYNCLVLSFKNTKGPNECPYCRVKCGVLPLVNGIKNPILGIHDTSNVINYVNKGCKYILTRGKNKGSPCNLNCKLGYEYCKRHIKNAPKDK
;
A
#
# COMPACT_ATOMS: atom_id res chain seq x y z
N MET A 1 -7.83 -21.72 11.96
CA MET A 1 -7.11 -20.43 11.99
C MET A 1 -8.02 -19.45 11.29
N GLU A 2 -8.54 -18.45 11.98
CA GLU A 2 -9.46 -17.48 11.37
C GLU A 2 -8.67 -16.61 10.38
N GLU A 3 -9.00 -16.72 9.10
CA GLU A 3 -8.37 -15.92 8.04
C GLU A 3 -8.97 -14.51 8.09
N LEU A 4 -8.14 -13.52 8.42
CA LEU A 4 -8.55 -12.12 8.40
C LEU A 4 -8.77 -11.67 6.96
N THR A 5 -9.97 -11.14 6.66
CA THR A 5 -10.35 -10.64 5.35
C THR A 5 -10.49 -9.12 5.34
N CYS A 6 -10.27 -8.52 4.19
CA CYS A 6 -10.50 -7.10 3.98
C CYS A 6 -12.01 -6.83 3.87
N GLY A 7 -12.56 -6.03 4.79
CA GLY A 7 -13.99 -5.68 4.81
C GLY A 7 -14.52 -4.86 3.63
N ILE A 8 -13.67 -4.50 2.66
CA ILE A 8 -14.08 -3.76 1.44
C ILE A 8 -14.21 -4.71 0.24
N CYS A 9 -13.28 -5.65 0.07
CA CYS A 9 -13.23 -6.52 -1.12
C CYS A 9 -13.47 -8.01 -0.82
N GLY A 10 -13.45 -8.43 0.44
CA GLY A 10 -13.65 -9.82 0.85
C GLY A 10 -12.42 -10.73 0.71
N ASN A 11 -11.32 -10.27 0.10
CA ASN A 11 -10.09 -11.06 -0.04
C ASN A 11 -9.26 -11.07 1.25
N GLY A 12 -8.31 -12.01 1.38
CA GLY A 12 -7.40 -12.11 2.52
C GLY A 12 -6.62 -10.82 2.77
N ILE A 13 -6.48 -10.39 4.02
CA ILE A 13 -5.86 -9.10 4.34
C ILE A 13 -4.37 -9.04 3.96
N ASP A 14 -3.71 -10.19 3.90
CA ASP A 14 -2.28 -10.35 3.60
C ASP A 14 -1.96 -10.49 2.10
N ASP A 15 -2.95 -10.50 1.20
CA ASP A 15 -2.73 -10.53 -0.26
C ASP A 15 -2.10 -9.25 -0.80
N GLU A 16 -2.39 -8.12 -0.18
CA GLU A 16 -1.93 -6.80 -0.58
C GLU A 16 -1.44 -5.96 0.60
N TYR A 17 -0.87 -4.80 0.29
CA TYR A 17 -0.39 -3.92 1.33
C TYR A 17 -1.57 -3.42 2.15
N LYS A 18 -1.50 -3.66 3.46
CA LYS A 18 -2.57 -3.37 4.40
C LYS A 18 -2.28 -2.10 5.20
N HIS A 19 -3.33 -1.40 5.57
CA HIS A 19 -3.24 -0.18 6.36
C HIS A 19 -4.35 -0.17 7.42
N SER A 20 -3.97 0.07 8.66
CA SER A 20 -4.90 0.25 9.77
C SER A 20 -5.26 1.72 9.91
N LEU A 21 -6.56 2.00 9.99
CA LEU A 21 -7.08 3.35 10.18
C LEU A 21 -6.88 3.83 11.63
N PRO A 22 -6.77 5.15 11.87
CA PRO A 22 -6.52 5.71 13.20
C PRO A 22 -7.68 5.47 14.20
N CYS A 23 -8.88 5.20 13.69
CA CYS A 23 -10.05 4.95 14.54
C CYS A 23 -9.95 3.66 15.37
N ASN A 24 -9.27 2.62 14.87
CA ASN A 24 -9.04 1.36 15.58
C ASN A 24 -7.95 0.54 14.85
N PRO A 25 -6.93 0.01 15.54
CA PRO A 25 -5.88 -0.81 14.91
C PRO A 25 -6.40 -2.07 14.21
N ASN A 26 -7.55 -2.60 14.63
CA ASN A 26 -8.20 -3.77 14.03
C ASN A 26 -9.03 -3.40 12.79
N HIS A 27 -9.21 -2.11 12.49
CA HIS A 27 -9.81 -1.64 11.24
C HIS A 27 -8.73 -1.56 10.16
N THR A 28 -8.29 -2.74 9.75
CA THR A 28 -7.27 -2.94 8.72
C THR A 28 -7.90 -3.31 7.40
N PHE A 29 -7.49 -2.64 6.34
CA PHE A 29 -7.96 -2.91 4.98
C PHE A 29 -6.77 -2.91 4.03
N HIS A 30 -6.95 -3.45 2.82
CA HIS A 30 -5.96 -3.19 1.76
C HIS A 30 -5.91 -1.69 1.49
N TYR A 31 -4.71 -1.13 1.45
CA TYR A 31 -4.47 0.29 1.23
C TYR A 31 -5.14 0.78 -0.07
N ASN A 32 -5.05 0.00 -1.15
CA ASN A 32 -5.70 0.35 -2.41
C ASN A 32 -7.23 0.33 -2.31
N CYS A 33 -7.81 -0.58 -1.52
CA CYS A 33 -9.25 -0.60 -1.27
C CYS A 33 -9.71 0.65 -0.52
N LEU A 34 -8.94 1.15 0.45
CA LEU A 34 -9.22 2.42 1.13
C LEU A 34 -9.17 3.59 0.16
N VAL A 35 -8.13 3.68 -0.68
CA VAL A 35 -8.02 4.74 -1.69
C VAL A 35 -9.24 4.75 -2.61
N LEU A 36 -9.67 3.58 -3.11
CA LEU A 36 -10.85 3.47 -3.96
C LEU A 36 -12.14 3.82 -3.21
N SER A 37 -12.28 3.37 -1.96
CA SER A 37 -13.43 3.68 -1.11
C SER A 37 -13.58 5.19 -0.89
N PHE A 38 -12.48 5.87 -0.55
CA PHE A 38 -12.45 7.31 -0.32
C PHE A 38 -12.69 8.10 -1.61
N LYS A 39 -12.13 7.63 -2.74
CA LYS A 39 -12.33 8.27 -4.05
C LYS A 39 -13.79 8.24 -4.52
N ASN A 40 -14.50 7.16 -4.25
CA ASN A 40 -15.87 6.95 -4.72
C ASN A 40 -16.93 7.54 -3.78
N THR A 41 -16.55 7.91 -2.55
CA THR A 41 -17.47 8.48 -1.57
C THR A 41 -17.51 10.00 -1.70
N LYS A 42 -18.72 10.57 -1.82
CA LYS A 42 -18.91 12.03 -1.73
C LYS A 42 -18.97 12.41 -0.26
N GLY A 43 -17.83 12.76 0.34
CA GLY A 43 -17.80 13.11 1.76
C GLY A 43 -16.40 13.04 2.37
N PRO A 44 -16.31 13.16 3.70
CA PRO A 44 -15.05 12.95 4.41
C PRO A 44 -14.58 11.50 4.28
N ASN A 45 -13.28 11.27 4.41
CA ASN A 45 -12.72 9.94 4.47
C ASN A 45 -13.13 9.27 5.79
N GLU A 46 -14.00 8.28 5.70
CA GLU A 46 -14.60 7.61 6.85
C GLU A 46 -14.26 6.13 6.87
N CYS A 47 -14.12 5.57 8.06
CA CYS A 47 -13.89 4.14 8.22
C CYS A 47 -15.06 3.33 7.65
N PRO A 48 -14.81 2.28 6.83
CA PRO A 48 -15.87 1.41 6.33
C PRO A 48 -16.68 0.71 7.42
N TYR A 49 -16.08 0.43 8.58
CA TYR A 49 -16.74 -0.27 9.69
C TYR A 49 -17.47 0.67 10.64
N CYS A 50 -16.79 1.68 11.19
CA CYS A 50 -17.38 2.55 12.23
C CYS A 50 -17.81 3.93 11.74
N ARG A 51 -17.58 4.27 10.47
CA ARG A 51 -17.91 5.58 9.87
C ARG A 51 -17.25 6.79 10.54
N VAL A 52 -16.29 6.57 11.44
CA VAL A 52 -15.50 7.65 12.04
C VAL A 52 -14.58 8.26 10.98
N LYS A 53 -14.48 9.59 10.96
CA LYS A 53 -13.57 10.33 10.08
C LYS A 53 -12.12 9.95 10.39
N CYS A 54 -11.38 9.52 9.37
CA CYS A 54 -10.02 8.99 9.50
C CYS A 54 -8.94 9.91 8.90
N GLY A 55 -9.33 11.04 8.29
CA GLY A 55 -8.39 11.95 7.65
C GLY A 55 -7.79 11.38 6.36
N VAL A 56 -6.57 11.78 6.02
CA VAL A 56 -5.88 11.39 4.78
C VAL A 56 -4.93 10.21 5.02
N LEU A 57 -4.70 9.42 3.97
CA LEU A 57 -3.78 8.28 3.97
C LEU A 57 -2.33 8.75 3.76
N PRO A 58 -1.34 8.08 4.39
CA PRO A 58 0.07 8.42 4.23
C PRO A 58 0.58 8.08 2.81
N LEU A 59 1.56 8.82 2.31
CA LEU A 59 2.24 8.47 1.07
C LEU A 59 3.15 7.25 1.29
N VAL A 60 2.77 6.11 0.71
CA VAL A 60 3.57 4.89 0.71
C VAL A 60 4.29 4.67 -0.62
N ASN A 61 5.36 3.88 -0.62
CA ASN A 61 6.12 3.59 -1.84
C ASN A 61 5.24 2.95 -2.92
N GLY A 62 5.56 3.14 -4.19
CA GLY A 62 4.77 2.55 -5.28
C GLY A 62 3.50 3.34 -5.67
N ILE A 63 3.13 4.40 -4.95
CA ILE A 63 2.11 5.35 -5.42
C ILE A 63 2.64 6.05 -6.68
N LYS A 64 1.81 6.06 -7.73
CA LYS A 64 2.10 6.76 -9.00
C LYS A 64 1.54 8.18 -9.01
N ASN A 65 0.32 8.34 -8.52
CA ASN A 65 -0.40 9.61 -8.52
C ASN A 65 -1.06 9.81 -7.16
N PRO A 66 -0.44 10.59 -6.25
CA PRO A 66 -1.08 11.05 -5.03
C PRO A 66 -2.35 11.84 -5.36
N ILE A 67 -3.41 11.63 -4.57
CA ILE A 67 -4.71 12.28 -4.79
C ILE A 67 -4.98 13.24 -3.62
N LEU A 68 -5.17 14.53 -3.93
CA LEU A 68 -5.48 15.56 -2.94
C LEU A 68 -6.76 15.20 -2.16
N GLY A 69 -6.74 15.39 -0.84
CA GLY A 69 -7.87 15.06 0.03
C GLY A 69 -8.04 13.57 0.35
N ILE A 70 -7.33 12.67 -0.35
CA ILE A 70 -7.24 11.24 0.00
C ILE A 70 -5.88 10.93 0.61
N HIS A 71 -4.81 11.51 0.06
CA HIS A 71 -3.45 11.32 0.52
C HIS A 71 -2.95 12.57 1.25
N ASP A 72 -2.06 12.39 2.22
CA ASP A 72 -1.33 13.49 2.84
C ASP A 72 -0.33 14.07 1.83
N THR A 73 -0.73 15.14 1.13
CA THR A 73 0.09 15.81 0.12
C THR A 73 0.97 16.90 0.70
N SER A 74 0.98 17.08 2.03
CA SER A 74 1.77 18.08 2.75
C SER A 74 3.24 18.08 2.36
N ASN A 75 3.79 16.90 2.02
CA ASN A 75 5.17 16.73 1.61
C ASN A 75 5.33 16.03 0.24
N VAL A 76 4.36 16.20 -0.67
CA VAL A 76 4.36 15.52 -1.97
C VAL A 76 5.55 15.89 -2.85
N ILE A 77 6.11 17.10 -2.70
CA ILE A 77 7.27 17.57 -3.46
C ILE A 77 8.51 16.69 -3.19
N ASN A 78 8.63 16.14 -1.98
CA ASN A 78 9.73 15.25 -1.60
C ASN A 78 9.40 13.77 -1.79
N TYR A 79 8.21 13.43 -2.29
CA TYR A 79 7.83 12.05 -2.54
C TYR A 79 8.55 11.52 -3.79
N VAL A 80 9.47 10.58 -3.57
CA VAL A 80 10.17 9.87 -4.65
C VAL A 80 9.84 8.39 -4.54
N ASN A 81 9.31 7.82 -5.63
CA ASN A 81 9.06 6.39 -5.72
C ASN A 81 10.39 5.64 -5.77
N LYS A 82 10.65 4.80 -4.77
CA LYS A 82 11.86 3.98 -4.69
C LYS A 82 11.69 2.76 -5.58
N GLY A 83 12.70 2.49 -6.42
CA GLY A 83 12.78 1.28 -7.23
C GLY A 83 12.94 0.01 -6.38
N CYS A 84 12.74 -1.14 -7.02
CA CYS A 84 12.84 -2.45 -6.38
C CYS A 84 14.23 -2.70 -5.79
N LYS A 85 14.30 -3.02 -4.49
CA LYS A 85 15.57 -3.29 -3.78
C LYS A 85 16.23 -4.64 -4.13
N TYR A 86 15.58 -5.48 -4.93
CA TYR A 86 16.09 -6.83 -5.24
C TYR A 86 17.32 -6.77 -6.16
N ILE A 87 18.39 -7.45 -5.75
CA ILE A 87 19.58 -7.66 -6.60
C ILE A 87 19.38 -8.94 -7.42
N LEU A 88 19.56 -8.84 -8.73
CA LEU A 88 19.36 -9.97 -9.65
C LEU A 88 20.37 -11.08 -9.35
N THR A 89 19.89 -12.28 -9.08
CA THR A 89 20.73 -13.42 -8.71
C THR A 89 21.10 -14.34 -9.88
N ARG A 90 20.51 -14.12 -11.06
CA ARG A 90 20.66 -14.96 -12.26
C ARG A 90 20.59 -14.12 -13.55
N GLY A 91 20.99 -14.74 -14.67
CA GLY A 91 20.94 -14.14 -16.01
C GLY A 91 22.10 -13.18 -16.31
N LYS A 92 22.05 -12.54 -17.48
CA LYS A 92 23.12 -11.64 -17.98
C LYS A 92 23.40 -10.46 -17.03
N ASN A 93 22.39 -10.00 -16.30
CA ASN A 93 22.48 -8.84 -15.39
C ASN A 93 22.60 -9.25 -13.91
N LYS A 94 23.12 -10.46 -13.63
CA LYS A 94 23.34 -10.92 -12.25
C LYS A 94 24.25 -9.94 -11.50
N GLY A 95 23.90 -9.62 -10.26
CA GLY A 95 24.60 -8.65 -9.41
C GLY A 95 24.08 -7.21 -9.56
N SER A 96 23.29 -6.91 -10.59
CA SER A 96 22.69 -5.58 -10.78
C SER A 96 21.35 -5.42 -10.05
N PRO A 97 20.97 -4.19 -9.65
CA PRO A 97 19.66 -3.93 -9.05
C PRO A 97 18.52 -4.15 -10.05
N CYS A 98 17.35 -4.47 -9.52
CA CYS A 98 16.14 -4.53 -10.31
C CYS A 98 15.63 -3.13 -10.66
N ASN A 99 15.61 -2.78 -11.94
CA ASN A 99 15.13 -1.49 -12.43
C ASN A 99 13.59 -1.40 -12.57
N LEU A 100 12.84 -2.27 -11.89
CA LEU A 100 11.37 -2.25 -11.93
C LEU A 100 10.81 -1.42 -10.77
N ASN A 101 9.66 -0.79 -11.04
CA ASN A 101 8.88 -0.08 -10.02
C ASN A 101 8.34 -1.05 -8.95
N CYS A 102 8.27 -0.57 -7.71
CA CYS A 102 7.76 -1.35 -6.59
C CYS A 102 6.23 -1.59 -6.67
N LYS A 103 5.78 -2.70 -6.07
CA LYS A 103 4.36 -2.90 -5.75
C LYS A 103 3.97 -1.85 -4.69
N LEU A 104 2.74 -1.36 -4.77
CA LEU A 104 2.18 -0.37 -3.83
C LEU A 104 2.39 -0.82 -2.37
N GLY A 105 3.00 0.05 -1.57
CA GLY A 105 3.32 -0.15 -0.17
C GLY A 105 4.55 -1.02 0.13
N TYR A 106 5.20 -1.59 -0.90
CA TYR A 106 6.35 -2.47 -0.72
C TYR A 106 7.64 -1.87 -1.28
N GLU A 107 8.76 -2.49 -0.91
CA GLU A 107 10.10 -2.14 -1.40
C GLU A 107 10.58 -3.04 -2.55
N TYR A 108 9.68 -3.89 -3.05
CA TYR A 108 9.93 -4.87 -4.09
C TYR A 108 8.85 -4.81 -5.17
N CYS A 109 9.25 -5.10 -6.41
CA CYS A 109 8.31 -5.23 -7.52
C CYS A 109 7.48 -6.53 -7.41
N LYS A 110 6.41 -6.63 -8.20
CA LYS A 110 5.52 -7.82 -8.21
C LYS A 110 6.26 -9.14 -8.42
N ARG A 111 7.36 -9.14 -9.19
CA ARG A 111 8.18 -10.34 -9.44
C ARG A 111 9.06 -10.72 -8.26
N HIS A 112 9.55 -9.74 -7.51
CA HIS A 112 10.56 -9.96 -6.47
C HIS A 112 10.01 -9.91 -5.05
N ILE A 113 8.75 -9.50 -4.85
CA ILE A 113 8.11 -9.48 -3.53
C ILE A 113 8.05 -10.87 -2.88
N LYS A 114 7.91 -11.94 -3.67
CA LYS A 114 7.91 -13.33 -3.18
C LYS A 114 9.30 -13.80 -2.72
N ASN A 115 10.34 -13.17 -3.26
CA ASN A 115 11.74 -13.46 -2.94
C ASN A 115 12.36 -12.39 -2.03
N ALA A 116 11.54 -11.46 -1.54
CA ALA A 116 11.99 -10.48 -0.57
C ALA A 116 12.43 -11.20 0.71
N PRO A 117 13.50 -10.76 1.38
CA PRO A 117 13.71 -11.15 2.76
C PRO A 117 12.43 -10.78 3.52
N LYS A 118 11.76 -11.80 4.07
CA LYS A 118 10.65 -11.56 4.99
C LYS A 118 11.30 -11.03 6.26
N ASP A 119 11.12 -9.74 6.54
CA ASP A 119 11.38 -9.22 7.88
C ASP A 119 10.58 -10.10 8.85
N LYS A 120 11.29 -10.77 9.74
CA LYS A 120 10.75 -11.73 10.72
C LYS A 120 10.09 -10.98 11.86
#